data_AF-A0A2W0BVK8-F1
#
_entry.id   AF-A0A2W0BVK8-F1
#
_cell.length_a   1.000
_cell.length_b   1.000
_cell.length_c   1.000
_cell.angle_alpha   90.00
_cell.angle_beta   90.00
_cell.angle_gamma   90.00
#
_symmetry.space_group_name_H-M   'P 1'
#
loop_
_entity.id
_entity.type
_entity.pdbx_description
1 polymer ?
#
loop_
_entity_poly.entity_id
_entity_poly.type
_entity_poly.pdbx_seq_one_letter_code
_entity_poly.pdbx_strand_id
1 'polypeptide(L)' 'MPYELVLVDDGSPDDTWRAIAAEAKSCHAVRALRLSRNFGKESALCAGLERARGDG' A
#
# COMPACT_ATOMS: atom_id res chain seq x y z
N MET A 1 22.07 -3.44 -8.99
CA MET A 1 20.91 -2.55 -9.26
C MET A 1 20.15 -2.39 -7.95
N PRO A 2 19.77 -1.17 -7.55
CA PRO A 2 18.89 -1.01 -6.39
C PRO A 2 17.52 -1.61 -6.72
N TYR A 3 16.97 -2.40 -5.81
CA TYR A 3 15.62 -2.95 -5.91
C TYR A 3 14.74 -2.32 -4.84
N GLU A 4 13.45 -2.22 -5.12
CA GLU A 4 12.43 -1.76 -4.19
C GLU A 4 11.37 -2.85 -4.06
N LEU A 5 11.01 -3.21 -2.84
CA LEU A 5 10.01 -4.21 -2.51
C LEU A 5 8.83 -3.51 -1.83
N VAL A 6 7.68 -3.49 -2.51
CA VAL A 6 6.46 -2.88 -1.99
C VAL A 6 5.55 -3.98 -1.44
N LEU A 7 5.33 -3.95 -0.13
CA LEU A 7 4.45 -4.88 0.58
C LEU A 7 3.12 -4.19 0.85
N VAL A 8 2.04 -4.76 0.32
CA VAL A 8 0.68 -4.24 0.47
C VAL A 8 -0.12 -5.17 1.37
N ASP A 9 -0.56 -4.65 2.52
CA ASP A 9 -1.45 -5.33 3.45
C ASP A 9 -2.91 -4.91 3.18
N ASP A 10 -3.74 -5.87 2.74
CA ASP A 10 -5.17 -5.72 2.44
C ASP A 10 -6.05 -5.85 3.70
N GLY A 11 -5.69 -5.14 4.76
CA GLY A 11 -6.46 -5.18 6.00
C GLY A 11 -6.51 -6.57 6.62
N SER A 12 -5.37 -7.25 6.68
CA SER A 12 -5.26 -8.54 7.37
C SER A 12 -5.82 -8.40 8.79
N PRO A 13 -6.63 -9.38 9.27
CA PRO A 13 -7.17 -9.35 10.63
C PRO A 13 -6.09 -9.54 11.70
N ASP A 14 -4.91 -10.01 11.29
CA ASP A 14 -3.84 -10.47 12.16
C ASP A 14 -2.72 -9.42 12.29
N ASP A 15 -1.71 -9.70 13.11
CA ASP A 15 -0.54 -8.83 13.36
C ASP A 15 0.42 -8.68 12.14
N THR A 16 0.03 -9.15 10.95
CA THR A 16 0.80 -9.08 9.70
C THR A 16 1.30 -7.67 9.38
N TRP A 17 0.45 -6.65 9.59
CA TRP A 17 0.86 -5.26 9.40
C TRP A 17 2.02 -4.85 10.32
N ARG A 18 2.05 -5.32 11.57
CA ARG A 18 3.12 -4.98 12.51
C ARG A 18 4.46 -5.56 12.04
N ALA A 19 4.47 -6.80 11.55
CA ALA A 19 5.66 -7.43 11.01
C ALA A 19 6.17 -6.67 9.76
N ILE A 20 5.27 -6.40 8.81
CA ILE A 20 5.61 -5.66 7.59
C ILE A 20 6.13 -4.24 7.90
N ALA A 21 5.52 -3.54 8.84
CA ALA A 21 5.95 -2.20 9.25
C ALA A 21 7.30 -2.20 9.99
N ALA A 22 7.60 -3.26 10.75
CA ALA A 22 8.90 -3.42 11.40
C ALA A 22 10.01 -3.65 10.37
N GLU A 23 9.76 -4.49 9.36
CA GLU A 23 10.71 -4.76 8.28
C GLU A 23 10.94 -3.54 7.38
N ALA A 24 9.88 -2.80 7.06
CA ALA A 24 9.99 -1.56 6.29
C ALA A 24 10.78 -0.45 7.01
N LYS A 25 10.82 -0.47 8.35
CA LYS A 25 11.69 0.44 9.13
C LYS A 25 13.15 0.02 9.08
N SER A 26 13.42 -1.28 9.04
CA SER A 26 14.78 -1.83 9.08
C SER A 26 15.43 -1.84 7.69
N CYS A 27 14.63 -1.90 6.63
CA CYS A 27 15.12 -1.97 5.25
C CYS A 27 14.56 -0.82 4.40
N HIS A 28 15.42 0.11 3.99
CA HIS A 28 15.03 1.23 3.11
C HIS A 28 14.58 0.78 1.70
N ALA A 29 14.94 -0.44 1.30
CA ALA A 29 14.46 -1.05 0.07
C ALA A 29 13.03 -1.62 0.20
N VAL A 30 12.45 -1.67 1.41
CA VAL A 30 11.12 -2.22 1.66
C VAL A 30 10.17 -1.07 1.99
N ARG A 31 9.09 -0.95 1.21
CA ARG A 31 8.01 0.01 1.48
C ARG A 31 6.74 -0.74 1.84
N ALA A 32 6.12 -0.35 2.94
CA ALA A 32 4.90 -0.96 3.46
C ALA A 32 3.69 -0.05 3.22
N LEU A 33 2.61 -0.61 2.66
CA LEU A 33 1.34 0.07 2.45
C LEU A 33 0.23 -0.73 3.14
N ARG A 34 -0.51 -0.10 4.05
CA ARG A 34 -1.70 -0.69 4.65
C ARG A 34 -2.94 -0.10 4.02
N LEU A 35 -3.83 -0.95 3.53
CA LEU A 35 -5.17 -0.54 3.18
C LEU A 35 -5.99 -0.44 4.48
N SER A 36 -6.41 0.79 4.82
CA SER A 36 -7.02 1.11 6.13
C SER A 36 -8.42 0.52 6.32
N ARG A 37 -8.98 -0.12 5.29
CA ARG A 37 -10.36 -0.58 5.26
C ARG A 37 -10.57 -1.41 3.98
N ASN A 38 -11.26 -2.55 4.09
CA ASN A 38 -11.73 -3.34 2.94
C ASN A 38 -12.90 -2.59 2.25
N PHE A 39 -12.64 -1.36 1.80
CA PHE A 39 -13.65 -0.35 1.48
C PHE A 39 -14.20 -0.44 0.07
N GLY A 40 -14.29 -1.67 -0.44
CA GLY A 40 -14.66 -1.91 -1.83
C GLY A 40 -13.53 -1.41 -2.72
N LYS A 41 -12.79 -2.35 -3.30
CA LYS A 41 -11.70 -2.21 -4.27
C LYS A 41 -11.93 -1.20 -5.41
N GLU A 42 -13.13 -0.65 -5.54
CA GLU A 42 -13.57 0.23 -6.61
C GLU A 42 -13.52 1.71 -6.25
N SER A 43 -13.91 2.15 -5.04
CA SER A 43 -14.16 3.58 -4.80
C SER A 43 -12.87 4.41 -4.70
N ALA A 44 -11.85 3.89 -4.01
CA ALA A 44 -10.54 4.56 -3.92
C ALA A 44 -9.70 4.41 -5.20
N LEU A 45 -9.83 3.29 -5.92
CA LEU A 45 -9.17 3.07 -7.20
C LEU A 45 -9.78 3.98 -8.28
N CYS A 46 -11.11 4.14 -8.32
CA CYS A 46 -11.80 5.07 -9.21
C CYS A 46 -11.42 6.53 -8.91
N ALA A 47 -11.40 6.95 -7.65
CA ALA A 47 -10.97 8.32 -7.31
C ALA A 47 -9.51 8.59 -7.70
N GLY A 48 -8.63 7.60 -7.53
CA GLY A 48 -7.24 7.69 -8.01
C GLY A 48 -7.11 7.74 -9.52
N LEU A 49 -7.95 7.00 -10.26
CA LEU A 49 -7.97 6.99 -11.73
C LEU A 49 -8.60 8.26 -12.32
N GLU A 50 -9.67 8.80 -11.71
CA GLU A 50 -10.26 10.10 -12.05
C GLU A 50 -9.27 11.24 -11.84
N ARG A 51 -8.49 11.20 -10.75
CA ARG A 51 -7.46 12.21 -10.48
C ARG A 51 -6.25 12.10 -11.41
N ALA A 52 -6.02 10.92 -12.00
CA ALA A 52 -4.88 10.65 -12.89
C ALA A 52 -5.15 10.93 -14.39
N ARG A 53 -6.41 11.18 -14.80
CA ARG A 53 -6.74 11.55 -16.18
C ARG A 53 -7.11 13.03 -16.30
N GLY A 54 -6.11 13.84 -16.65
CA GLY A 54 -6.30 15.06 -17.44
C GLY A 54 -6.05 16.37 -16.71
N ASP A 55 -4.78 16.77 -16.64
CA ASP A 55 -4.44 18.15 -16.99
C ASP A 55 -4.82 18.34 -18.47
N GLY A 56 -5.79 19.21 -18.72
CA GLY A 56 -6.09 19.81 -20.01
C GLY A 56 -6.22 21.30 -19.81
#